data_AF-A0A1S8X8U8-F1
#
_entry.id   AF-A0A1S8X8U8-F1
#
_cell.length_a   1.000
_cell.length_b   1.000
_cell.length_c   1.000
_cell.angle_alpha   90.00
_cell.angle_beta   90.00
_cell.angle_gamma   90.00
#
_symmetry.space_group_name_H-M   'P 1'
#
loop_
_entity.id
_entity.type
_entity.pdbx_description
1 polymer ?
#
loop_
_entity_poly.entity_id
_entity_poly.type
_entity_poly.pdbx_seq_one_letter_code
_entity_poly.pdbx_strand_id
1 'polypeptide(L)'
;MNYEDCPRRHEVESYLREHKIPELFQNLTSLLIYHRPDNPKQFLWEQLKQLRDAQNCTQEPPSLFTRENAESIFNMLDPCEKNVISFDRYCHALETLGITKYDKNPDGLEGDSISKETYLTEAQVIYLSYCSTIQLSGFAKAG
;
A
#
# COMPACT_ATOMS: atom_id res chain seq x y z
N MET A 1 -13.58 -30.53 1.87
CA MET A 1 -12.31 -30.57 1.10
C MET A 1 -11.23 -30.12 2.07
N ASN A 2 -10.33 -31.02 2.47
CA ASN A 2 -9.28 -30.67 3.44
C ASN A 2 -8.14 -30.01 2.68
N TYR A 3 -7.88 -28.73 2.94
CA TYR A 3 -6.83 -27.97 2.26
C TYR A 3 -5.44 -28.58 2.49
N GLU A 4 -5.26 -29.21 3.65
CA GLU A 4 -4.01 -29.88 4.05
C GLU A 4 -3.64 -31.06 3.13
N ASP A 5 -4.64 -31.71 2.52
CA ASP A 5 -4.45 -32.89 1.67
C ASP A 5 -4.41 -32.54 0.16
N CYS A 6 -4.26 -31.25 -0.19
CA CYS A 6 -4.23 -30.84 -1.60
C CYS A 6 -2.90 -31.24 -2.27
N PRO A 7 -2.91 -32.14 -3.29
CA PRO A 7 -1.68 -32.62 -3.94
C PRO A 7 -0.91 -31.51 -4.67
N ARG A 8 -1.57 -30.39 -4.99
CA ARG A 8 -0.99 -29.22 -5.65
C ARG A 8 -0.80 -28.03 -4.72
N ARG A 9 -0.84 -28.24 -3.39
CA ARG A 9 -0.75 -27.15 -2.40
C ARG A 9 0.43 -26.24 -2.64
N HIS A 10 1.62 -26.82 -2.84
CA HIS A 10 2.83 -26.02 -3.06
C HIS A 10 2.72 -25.16 -4.33
N GLU A 11 2.23 -25.70 -5.45
CA GLU A 11 2.02 -24.93 -6.68
C GLU A 11 1.03 -23.78 -6.48
N VAL A 12 -0.08 -24.04 -5.77
CA VAL A 12 -1.09 -23.02 -5.46
C VAL A 12 -0.52 -21.93 -4.56
N GLU A 13 0.18 -22.30 -3.48
CA GLU A 13 0.79 -21.34 -2.58
C GLU A 13 1.88 -20.51 -3.27
N SER A 14 2.71 -21.13 -4.11
CA SER A 14 3.70 -20.41 -4.92
C SER A 14 3.03 -19.41 -5.85
N TYR A 15 2.00 -19.83 -6.60
CA TYR A 15 1.25 -18.95 -7.50
C TYR A 15 0.62 -17.76 -6.75
N LEU A 16 -0.05 -18.01 -5.62
CA LEU A 16 -0.67 -16.96 -4.82
C LEU A 16 0.36 -15.95 -4.29
N ARG A 17 1.52 -16.43 -3.81
CA ARG A 17 2.59 -15.58 -3.27
C ARG A 17 3.33 -14.81 -4.35
N GLU A 18 3.59 -15.46 -5.49
CA GLU A 18 4.23 -14.86 -6.64
C GLU A 18 3.37 -13.70 -7.13
N HIS A 19 2.10 -13.94 -7.43
CA HIS A 19 1.16 -12.95 -7.96
C HIS A 19 0.52 -12.02 -6.92
N LYS A 20 0.99 -12.04 -5.66
CA LYS A 20 0.51 -11.16 -4.58
C LYS A 20 -1.01 -11.12 -4.42
N ILE A 21 -1.65 -12.27 -4.68
CA ILE A 21 -3.11 -12.39 -4.65
C ILE A 21 -3.68 -12.10 -3.25
N PRO A 22 -3.09 -12.62 -2.14
CA PRO A 22 -3.55 -12.27 -0.80
C PRO A 22 -3.54 -10.76 -0.53
N GLU A 23 -2.46 -10.07 -0.91
CA GLU A 23 -2.29 -8.63 -0.76
C GLU A 23 -3.31 -7.83 -1.59
N LEU A 24 -3.59 -8.27 -2.82
CA LEU A 24 -4.64 -7.70 -3.66
C LEU A 24 -6.02 -7.81 -2.99
N PHE A 25 -6.36 -9.00 -2.48
CA PHE A 25 -7.62 -9.22 -1.77
C PHE A 25 -7.71 -8.36 -0.51
N GLN A 26 -6.63 -8.25 0.27
CA GLN A 26 -6.58 -7.36 1.43
C GLN A 26 -6.91 -5.92 1.04
N ASN A 27 -6.27 -5.36 0.00
CA ASN A 27 -6.56 -4.00 -0.46
C ASN A 27 -8.03 -3.83 -0.89
N LEU A 28 -8.54 -4.73 -1.75
CA LEU A 28 -9.92 -4.68 -2.23
C LEU A 28 -10.95 -4.77 -1.10
N THR A 29 -10.70 -5.61 -0.10
CA THR A 29 -11.58 -5.72 1.07
C THR A 29 -11.53 -4.48 1.96
N SER A 30 -10.35 -3.86 2.16
CA SER A 30 -10.22 -2.59 2.85
C SER A 30 -11.02 -1.48 2.16
N LEU A 31 -10.93 -1.38 0.83
CA LEU A 31 -11.69 -0.42 0.03
C LEU A 31 -13.22 -0.62 0.19
N LEU A 32 -13.69 -1.87 0.19
CA LEU A 32 -15.11 -2.18 0.42
C LEU A 32 -15.59 -1.77 1.82
N ILE A 33 -14.80 -2.06 2.85
CA ILE A 33 -15.15 -1.73 4.24
C ILE A 33 -15.20 -0.21 4.44
N TYR A 34 -14.27 0.51 3.80
CA TYR A 34 -14.17 1.97 3.88
C TYR A 34 -15.31 2.66 3.13
N HIS A 35 -15.48 2.36 1.84
CA HIS A 35 -16.44 3.06 0.99
C HIS A 35 -17.89 2.59 1.16
N ARG A 36 -18.11 1.36 1.63
CA ARG A 36 -19.44 0.75 1.81
C ARG A 36 -20.41 1.01 0.64
N PRO A 37 -20.01 0.70 -0.61
CA PRO A 37 -20.81 1.03 -1.78
C PRO A 37 -22.12 0.24 -1.81
N ASP A 38 -23.18 0.83 -2.37
CA ASP A 38 -24.48 0.16 -2.57
C ASP A 38 -24.37 -1.08 -3.47
N ASN A 39 -23.44 -1.05 -4.44
CA ASN A 39 -23.17 -2.15 -5.35
C ASN A 39 -21.70 -2.62 -5.25
N PRO A 40 -21.36 -3.52 -4.30
CA PRO A 40 -19.99 -3.92 -4.03
C PRO A 40 -19.33 -4.67 -5.19
N LYS A 41 -20.11 -5.41 -6.00
CA LYS A 41 -19.56 -6.13 -7.17
C LYS A 41 -19.10 -5.16 -8.25
N GLN A 42 -19.92 -4.16 -8.55
CA GLN A 42 -19.57 -3.14 -9.54
C GLN A 42 -18.38 -2.31 -9.07
N PHE A 43 -18.37 -1.91 -7.80
CA PHE A 43 -17.24 -1.20 -7.20
C PHE A 43 -15.93 -1.99 -7.36
N LEU A 44 -15.90 -3.26 -6.95
CA LEU A 44 -14.71 -4.12 -7.10
C LEU A 44 -14.25 -4.25 -8.56
N TRP A 45 -15.18 -4.39 -9.49
CA TRP A 45 -14.87 -4.44 -10.92
C TRP A 45 -14.16 -3.16 -11.39
N GLU A 46 -14.65 -2.00 -10.98
CA GLU A 46 -14.04 -0.71 -11.31
C GLU A 46 -12.64 -0.57 -10.69
N GLN A 47 -12.45 -0.99 -9.44
CA GLN A 47 -11.13 -0.99 -8.79
C GLN A 47 -10.13 -1.91 -9.53
N LEU A 48 -10.54 -3.13 -9.88
CA LEU A 48 -9.71 -4.06 -10.64
C LEU A 48 -9.37 -3.54 -12.04
N LYS A 49 -10.33 -2.89 -12.69
CA LYS A 49 -10.12 -2.23 -13.99
C LYS A 49 -9.07 -1.13 -13.88
N GLN A 50 -9.17 -0.26 -12.88
CA GLN A 50 -8.17 0.80 -12.65
C GLN A 50 -6.79 0.22 -12.34
N LEU A 51 -6.69 -0.83 -11.51
CA LEU A 51 -5.42 -1.51 -11.23
C LEU A 51 -4.77 -2.08 -12.49
N ARG A 52 -5.56 -2.73 -13.36
CA ARG A 52 -5.08 -3.23 -14.64
C ARG A 52 -4.63 -2.10 -15.57
N ASP A 53 -5.38 -1.02 -15.63
CA ASP A 53 -5.06 0.11 -16.51
C ASP A 53 -3.80 0.87 -15.99
N ALA A 54 -3.60 0.91 -14.66
CA ALA A 54 -2.40 1.41 -14.00
C ALA A 54 -1.14 0.57 -14.27
N GLN A 55 -1.28 -0.74 -14.55
CA GLN A 55 -0.13 -1.58 -14.95
C GLN A 55 0.54 -1.08 -16.24
N ASN A 56 -0.22 -0.39 -17.12
CA ASN A 56 0.30 0.19 -18.36
C ASN A 56 0.77 1.66 -18.18
N CYS A 57 1.12 2.06 -16.95
CA CYS A 57 1.67 3.37 -16.58
C CYS A 57 0.80 4.58 -16.98
N THR A 58 -0.51 4.41 -17.14
CA THR A 58 -1.38 5.51 -17.58
C THR A 58 -2.09 6.21 -16.42
N GLN A 59 -2.32 5.52 -15.28
CA GLN A 59 -3.04 6.07 -14.11
C GLN A 59 -2.46 5.56 -12.78
N GLU A 60 -2.69 6.31 -11.71
CA GLU A 60 -2.37 5.87 -10.35
C GLU A 60 -3.32 4.74 -9.93
N PRO A 61 -2.83 3.67 -9.26
CA PRO A 61 -3.67 2.59 -8.81
C PRO A 61 -4.60 3.06 -7.68
N PRO A 62 -5.82 2.49 -7.57
CA PRO A 62 -6.72 2.80 -6.48
C PRO A 62 -6.13 2.37 -5.14
N SER A 63 -6.08 3.32 -4.21
CA SER A 63 -5.45 3.13 -2.92
C SER A 63 -6.09 4.02 -1.88
N LEU A 64 -6.22 3.50 -0.65
CA LEU A 64 -6.54 4.30 0.53
C LEU A 64 -5.34 5.13 1.00
N PHE A 65 -4.15 4.82 0.51
CA PHE A 65 -2.90 5.52 0.77
C PHE A 65 -2.72 6.60 -0.30
N THR A 66 -3.37 7.74 -0.11
CA THR A 66 -3.14 8.91 -0.94
C THR A 66 -2.19 9.87 -0.25
N ARG A 67 -1.56 10.75 -1.02
CA ARG A 67 -0.70 11.80 -0.48
C ARG A 67 -1.47 12.68 0.51
N GLU A 68 -2.72 13.00 0.21
CA GLU A 68 -3.58 13.83 1.06
C GLU A 68 -3.86 13.17 2.41
N ASN A 69 -4.06 11.84 2.43
CA ASN A 69 -4.22 11.08 3.66
C ASN A 69 -2.93 11.07 4.48
N ALA A 70 -1.77 10.90 3.83
CA ALA A 70 -0.48 10.99 4.49
C ALA A 70 -0.23 12.39 5.07
N GLU A 71 -0.50 13.46 4.30
CA GLU A 71 -0.40 14.85 4.74
C GLU A 71 -1.32 15.16 5.92
N SER A 72 -2.54 14.63 5.91
CA SER A 72 -3.52 14.82 6.99
C SER A 72 -3.02 14.21 8.30
N ILE A 73 -2.45 12.99 8.26
CA ILE A 73 -1.86 12.33 9.43
C ILE A 73 -0.66 13.13 9.94
N PHE A 74 0.19 13.64 9.05
CA PHE A 74 1.32 14.47 9.46
C PHE A 74 0.86 15.72 10.20
N ASN A 75 -0.10 16.46 9.63
CA ASN A 75 -0.61 17.69 10.22
C ASN A 75 -1.26 17.43 11.59
N MET A 76 -1.91 16.27 11.78
CA MET A 76 -2.45 15.85 13.09
C MET A 76 -1.34 15.62 14.13
N LEU A 77 -0.15 15.21 13.69
CA LEU A 77 1.02 14.95 14.53
C LEU A 77 1.95 16.16 14.67
N ASP A 78 1.71 17.25 13.95
CA ASP A 78 2.43 18.53 14.05
C ASP A 78 1.46 19.70 14.32
N PRO A 79 0.84 19.76 15.52
CA PRO A 79 -0.13 20.81 15.85
C PRO A 79 0.47 22.21 15.93
N CYS A 80 1.80 22.32 15.94
CA CYS A 80 2.52 23.59 15.97
C CYS A 80 2.97 24.06 14.59
N GLU A 81 2.63 23.33 13.51
CA GLU A 81 2.98 23.65 12.13
C GLU A 81 4.48 23.91 11.91
N LYS A 82 5.34 23.16 12.62
CA LYS A 82 6.79 23.28 12.51
C LYS A 82 7.35 22.60 11.26
N ASN A 83 6.51 21.86 10.53
CA ASN A 83 6.87 20.98 9.41
C ASN A 83 7.88 19.89 9.79
N VAL A 84 7.94 19.54 11.08
CA VAL A 84 8.86 18.55 11.65
C VAL A 84 8.16 17.77 12.75
N ILE A 85 8.33 16.45 12.76
CA ILE A 85 7.85 15.55 13.82
C ILE A 85 9.00 14.71 14.38
N SER A 86 8.79 14.12 15.56
CA SER A 86 9.78 13.19 16.13
C SER A 86 9.79 11.85 15.38
N PHE A 87 10.86 11.07 15.52
CA PHE A 87 10.94 9.74 14.91
C PHE A 87 9.82 8.79 15.37
N ASP A 88 9.44 8.86 16.64
CA ASP A 88 8.31 8.12 17.20
C ASP A 88 6.99 8.47 16.49
N ARG A 89 6.72 9.76 16.28
CA ARG A 89 5.53 10.23 15.55
C ARG A 89 5.56 9.83 14.09
N TYR A 90 6.74 9.83 13.46
CA TYR A 90 6.91 9.31 12.11
C TYR A 90 6.53 7.83 12.01
N CYS A 91 7.01 7.00 12.95
CA CYS A 91 6.64 5.58 12.99
C CYS A 91 5.13 5.41 13.16
N HIS A 92 4.55 6.14 14.10
CA HIS A 92 3.11 6.11 14.35
C HIS A 92 2.29 6.56 13.12
N ALA A 93 2.78 7.55 12.38
CA ALA A 93 2.14 8.02 11.15
C ALA A 93 2.08 6.92 10.07
N LEU A 94 3.19 6.23 9.84
CA LEU A 94 3.28 5.13 8.88
C LEU A 94 2.41 3.95 9.33
N GLU A 95 2.43 3.59 10.60
CA GLU A 95 1.56 2.53 11.15
C GLU A 95 0.07 2.87 11.02
N THR A 96 -0.30 4.15 11.23
CA THR A 96 -1.68 4.63 11.07
C THR A 96 -2.14 4.55 9.61
N LEU A 97 -1.22 4.78 8.67
CA LEU A 97 -1.49 4.51 7.26
C LEU A 97 -1.71 3.01 7.01
N GLY A 98 -1.10 2.13 7.80
CA GLY A 98 -1.10 0.67 7.60
C GLY A 98 0.23 0.15 7.05
N ILE A 99 1.25 1.01 7.02
CA ILE A 99 2.61 0.69 6.58
C ILE A 99 3.37 0.11 7.77
N THR A 100 3.58 -1.20 7.77
CA THR A 100 4.29 -1.93 8.84
C THR A 100 5.70 -2.37 8.47
N LYS A 101 6.09 -2.18 7.20
CA LYS A 101 7.43 -2.47 6.68
C LYS A 101 7.99 -1.20 6.05
N TYR A 102 8.93 -0.56 6.73
CA TYR A 102 9.55 0.68 6.31
C TYR A 102 10.97 0.77 6.88
N ASP A 103 11.79 1.64 6.30
CA ASP A 103 13.13 1.89 6.80
C ASP A 103 13.07 2.60 8.16
N LYS A 104 13.79 2.06 9.13
CA LYS A 104 13.91 2.64 10.47
C LYS A 104 15.01 3.69 10.56
N ASN A 105 15.72 3.96 9.46
CA ASN A 105 16.72 5.01 9.36
C ASN A 105 16.56 5.77 8.03
N PRO A 106 15.48 6.56 7.86
CA PRO A 106 15.26 7.32 6.63
C PRO A 106 16.34 8.40 6.45
N ASP A 107 16.68 8.72 5.20
CA ASP A 107 17.79 9.64 4.86
C ASP A 107 17.63 11.05 5.48
N GLY A 108 16.40 11.48 5.77
CA GLY A 108 16.09 12.77 6.39
C GLY A 108 15.97 12.75 7.93
N LEU A 109 16.44 11.71 8.60
CA LEU A 109 16.46 11.65 10.07
C LEU A 109 17.61 12.50 10.63
N GLU A 110 17.29 13.69 11.11
CA GLU A 110 18.24 14.59 11.79
C GLU A 110 18.08 14.49 13.32
N GLY A 111 18.88 13.64 13.94
CA GLY A 111 18.77 13.35 15.37
C GLY A 111 17.49 12.58 15.68
N ASP A 112 16.48 13.27 16.22
CA ASP A 112 15.13 12.72 16.46
C ASP A 112 14.07 13.38 15.57
N SER A 113 14.47 14.21 14.61
CA SER A 113 13.55 15.03 13.81
C SER A 113 13.41 14.49 12.39
N ILE A 114 12.18 14.43 11.90
CA ILE A 114 11.83 14.08 10.52
C ILE A 114 10.98 15.20 9.93
N SER A 115 11.40 15.70 8.77
CA SER A 115 10.67 16.73 8.04
C SER A 115 9.40 16.19 7.37
N LYS A 116 8.43 17.06 7.14
CA LYS A 116 7.22 16.74 6.37
C LYS A 116 7.56 16.19 4.98
N GLU A 117 8.54 16.76 4.31
CA GLU A 117 8.96 16.34 2.97
C GLU A 117 9.56 14.93 2.98
N THR A 118 10.43 14.63 3.95
CA THR A 118 10.99 13.28 4.14
C THR A 118 9.90 12.25 4.37
N TYR A 119 8.96 12.52 5.30
CA TYR A 119 7.86 11.61 5.57
C TYR A 119 6.98 11.34 4.34
N LEU A 120 6.62 12.38 3.57
CA LEU A 120 5.79 12.22 2.38
C LEU A 120 6.51 11.47 1.26
N THR A 121 7.81 11.70 1.12
CA THR A 121 8.65 10.99 0.14
C THR A 121 8.75 9.51 0.50
N GLU A 122 9.04 9.19 1.76
CA GLU A 122 9.07 7.80 2.25
C GLU A 122 7.73 7.10 2.05
N ALA A 123 6.63 7.74 2.46
CA ALA A 123 5.28 7.18 2.27
C ALA A 123 4.98 6.89 0.78
N GLN A 124 5.40 7.80 -0.13
CA GLN A 124 5.23 7.63 -1.56
C GLN A 124 6.14 6.53 -2.14
N VAL A 125 7.40 6.44 -1.72
CA VAL A 125 8.34 5.40 -2.16
C VAL A 125 7.87 4.02 -1.73
N ILE A 126 7.42 3.89 -0.49
CA ILE A 126 6.86 2.64 0.03
C ILE A 126 5.61 2.24 -0.75
N TYR A 127 4.75 3.21 -1.05
CA TYR A 127 3.57 2.99 -1.88
C TYR A 127 3.92 2.54 -3.31
N LEU A 128 4.86 3.22 -3.96
CA LEU A 128 5.33 2.86 -5.31
C LEU A 128 6.04 1.51 -5.34
N SER A 129 6.78 1.16 -4.28
CA SER A 129 7.38 -0.16 -4.12
C SER A 129 6.30 -1.24 -4.00
N TYR A 130 5.23 -0.98 -3.25
CA TYR A 130 4.07 -1.88 -3.17
C TYR A 130 3.42 -2.07 -4.54
N CYS A 131 3.21 -0.99 -5.29
CA CYS A 131 2.65 -1.02 -6.64
C CYS A 131 3.57 -1.74 -7.65
N SER A 132 4.87 -1.47 -7.59
CA SER A 132 5.88 -2.07 -8.46
C SER A 132 6.07 -3.57 -8.19
N THR A 133 5.95 -3.98 -6.93
CA THR A 133 5.98 -5.39 -6.53
C THR A 133 4.75 -6.13 -7.08
N ILE A 134 3.59 -5.47 -7.10
CA ILE A 134 2.38 -6.00 -7.76
C ILE A 134 2.58 -6.07 -9.28
N GLN A 135 3.19 -5.06 -9.91
CA GLN A 135 3.45 -5.02 -11.36
C GLN A 135 4.48 -6.08 -11.83
N LEU A 136 5.58 -6.30 -11.11
CA LEU A 136 6.63 -7.27 -11.51
C LEU A 136 6.19 -8.73 -11.36
N SER A 137 5.20 -8.99 -10.53
CA SER A 137 4.58 -10.32 -10.41
C SER A 137 3.52 -10.61 -11.47
N GLY A 138 3.09 -9.59 -12.24
CA GLY A 138 2.15 -9.74 -13.34
C GLY A 138 2.86 -10.04 -14.66
N PHE A 139 3.14 -11.31 -14.94
CA PHE A 139 3.47 -11.81 -16.29
C PHE A 139 4.79 -11.32 -16.91
N ALA A 140 5.92 -11.53 -16.24
CA ALA A 140 7.21 -11.70 -16.94
C ALA A 140 7.43 -13.20 -17.25
N LYS A 141 6.60 -13.80 -18.12
CA LYS A 141 6.85 -14.99 -18.98
C LYS A 141 5.55 -15.62 -19.46
N ALA A 142 5.02 -15.10 -20.56
CA ALA A 142 4.22 -15.88 -21.50
C ALA A 142 4.47 -15.32 -22.90
N GLY A 143 5.61 -15.70 -23.45
CA GLY A 143 6.09 -15.40 -24.81
C GLY A 143 7.25 -16.31 -25.12
#